data_AF-A0A673BX02-F1
#
_entry.id   AF-A0A673BX02-F1
#
_cell.length_a   1.000
_cell.length_b   1.000
_cell.length_c   1.000
_cell.angle_alpha   90.00
_cell.angle_beta   90.00
_cell.angle_gamma   90.00
#
_symmetry.space_group_name_H-M   'P 1'
#
loop_
_entity.id
_entity.type
_entity.pdbx_description
1 polymer ?
#
loop_
_entity_poly.entity_id
_entity_poly.type
_entity_poly.pdbx_seq_one_letter_code
_entity_poly.pdbx_strand_id
1 'polypeptide(L)'
;VCVCAYQVVCEKGLGVNGMSLTSLKNEGFKAVFIGIGLPQANRAKIFQGLTMDQGFFTSKDFLPMVATASKKGMCQCRASLPELRGVVIVLGAGDTAFDCATSALRCGAKRVYVCFRKGFTNIRAVPEEMELAKEEKCEFLPFLSPREVIMKNGRVAGLQFCRTEQTEDGDWLEDEEQIVRLKADYIISAFGSMLNEPQVTAAMSPVKLNRWGTPEVNTDTMQTSEPWVFAGGDIAGLANTTVESVNDGKQASWNIHRYIQSLYGHTVDSVPKLPLFYSAIDQVDISVEVCGIKFPNPFGLASAPPTTSTAMIRRAFEQGWGFALTKTFGLDKDLVTNVSPRIVRGTTSGHIYGPGQGSFLNIELISEKTAAYWCQSVAELKKDFPNNVVISSIMCSYNKEDWTELAKMAEESGADALELNLSCPHGMGERGMGLACGQDPVLVRNICRWVRAATTIPFFSRLCHWQSSSWVPHPGHRRH
;
A
#
# COMPACT_ATOMS: atom_id res chain seq x y z
N VAL A 1 -20.20 -15.80 0.65
CA VAL A 1 -19.44 -14.92 -0.27
C VAL A 1 -20.36 -14.55 -1.41
N CYS A 2 -20.81 -13.29 -1.50
CA CYS A 2 -21.46 -12.81 -2.72
C CYS A 2 -20.41 -12.86 -3.82
N VAL A 3 -20.54 -13.79 -4.75
CA VAL A 3 -19.72 -13.80 -5.95
C VAL A 3 -20.18 -12.60 -6.77
N CYS A 4 -19.48 -11.47 -6.66
CA CYS A 4 -19.63 -10.38 -7.63
C CYS A 4 -19.18 -10.94 -8.98
N ALA A 5 -20.13 -11.40 -9.79
CA ALA A 5 -19.87 -11.78 -11.16
C ALA A 5 -19.61 -10.51 -11.96
N TYR A 6 -18.33 -10.22 -12.23
CA TYR A 6 -17.96 -9.19 -13.19
C TYR A 6 -18.01 -9.81 -14.59
N GLN A 7 -18.79 -9.20 -15.48
CA GLN A 7 -18.84 -9.58 -16.89
C GLN A 7 -18.21 -8.47 -17.72
N VAL A 8 -17.24 -8.84 -18.56
CA VAL A 8 -16.65 -7.93 -19.54
C VAL A 8 -17.19 -8.30 -20.91
N VAL A 9 -17.78 -7.32 -21.61
CA VAL A 9 -18.30 -7.49 -22.98
C VAL A 9 -17.53 -6.54 -23.89
N CYS A 10 -16.69 -7.10 -24.76
CA CYS A 10 -15.94 -6.35 -25.75
C CYS A 10 -16.82 -5.92 -26.94
N GLU A 11 -16.29 -5.07 -27.82
CA GLU A 11 -16.97 -4.60 -29.05
C GLU A 11 -18.29 -3.84 -28.82
N LYS A 12 -18.49 -3.34 -27.59
CA LYS A 12 -19.53 -2.40 -27.22
C LYS A 12 -18.89 -1.09 -26.78
N GLY A 13 -19.49 0.03 -27.13
CA GLY A 13 -18.97 1.36 -26.80
C GLY A 13 -20.08 2.38 -26.69
N LEU A 14 -19.91 3.36 -25.79
CA LEU A 14 -20.84 4.47 -25.65
C LEU A 14 -20.85 5.31 -26.94
N GLY A 15 -22.01 5.50 -27.54
CA GLY A 15 -22.17 6.14 -28.86
C GLY A 15 -22.04 5.16 -30.04
N VAL A 16 -21.68 3.90 -29.81
CA VAL A 16 -21.53 2.88 -30.84
C VAL A 16 -22.75 1.96 -30.86
N ASN A 17 -23.29 1.67 -32.05
CA ASN A 17 -24.43 0.74 -32.25
C ASN A 17 -25.66 1.07 -31.36
N GLY A 18 -25.91 2.36 -31.11
CA GLY A 18 -27.08 2.82 -30.34
C GLY A 18 -26.92 2.79 -28.81
N MET A 19 -25.79 2.33 -28.28
CA MET A 19 -25.55 2.36 -26.84
C MET A 19 -25.41 3.80 -26.34
N SER A 20 -26.31 4.18 -25.45
CA SER A 20 -26.42 5.48 -24.79
C SER A 20 -26.87 5.31 -23.34
N LEU A 21 -26.72 6.34 -22.52
CA LEU A 21 -27.28 6.32 -21.16
C LEU A 21 -28.79 6.05 -21.20
N THR A 22 -29.52 6.68 -22.11
CA THR A 22 -30.97 6.44 -22.27
C THR A 22 -31.27 4.97 -22.59
N SER A 23 -30.52 4.34 -23.50
CA SER A 23 -30.71 2.90 -23.81
C SER A 23 -30.43 2.00 -22.60
N LEU A 24 -29.35 2.27 -21.84
CA LEU A 24 -29.00 1.49 -20.65
C LEU A 24 -30.08 1.63 -19.57
N LYS A 25 -30.64 2.83 -19.41
CA LYS A 25 -31.76 3.06 -18.51
C LYS A 25 -33.00 2.23 -18.92
N ASN A 26 -33.29 2.19 -20.22
CA ASN A 26 -34.42 1.41 -20.77
C ASN A 26 -34.20 -0.11 -20.66
N GLU A 27 -32.95 -0.58 -20.74
CA GLU A 27 -32.56 -1.97 -20.49
C GLU A 27 -32.64 -2.35 -18.99
N GLY A 28 -32.90 -1.39 -18.10
CA GLY A 28 -33.15 -1.62 -16.68
C GLY A 28 -31.91 -1.51 -15.78
N PHE A 29 -30.77 -1.02 -16.30
CA PHE A 29 -29.58 -0.75 -15.50
C PHE A 29 -29.90 0.30 -14.42
N LYS A 30 -29.52 0.01 -13.17
CA LYS A 30 -29.83 0.86 -12.01
C LYS A 30 -28.83 1.99 -11.81
N ALA A 31 -27.57 1.77 -12.17
CA ALA A 31 -26.52 2.79 -12.11
C ALA A 31 -25.51 2.56 -13.24
N VAL A 32 -24.85 3.63 -13.68
CA VAL A 32 -23.80 3.60 -14.72
C VAL A 32 -22.57 4.35 -14.22
N PHE A 33 -21.39 3.77 -14.48
CA PHE A 33 -20.10 4.43 -14.28
C PHE A 33 -19.45 4.67 -15.66
N ILE A 34 -19.12 5.92 -15.95
CA ILE A 34 -18.45 6.35 -17.18
C ILE A 34 -16.94 6.40 -16.91
N GLY A 35 -16.21 5.42 -17.44
CA GLY A 35 -14.76 5.29 -17.32
C GLY A 35 -14.07 5.12 -18.68
N ILE A 36 -14.56 5.80 -19.72
CA ILE A 36 -14.08 5.64 -21.11
C ILE A 36 -12.75 6.36 -21.40
N GLY A 37 -12.23 7.11 -20.42
CA GLY A 37 -11.04 7.95 -20.55
C GLY A 37 -11.20 9.05 -21.60
N LEU A 38 -10.07 9.48 -22.19
CA LEU A 38 -10.04 10.43 -23.30
C LEU A 38 -9.63 9.71 -24.60
N PRO A 39 -10.60 9.34 -25.46
CA PRO A 39 -10.35 8.41 -26.55
C PRO A 39 -9.59 9.02 -27.74
N GLN A 40 -9.81 10.29 -28.07
CA GLN A 40 -9.20 10.90 -29.26
C GLN A 40 -7.89 11.62 -28.95
N ALA A 41 -6.99 11.68 -29.94
CA ALA A 41 -5.75 12.47 -29.83
C ALA A 41 -6.03 13.97 -29.99
N ASN A 42 -5.30 14.80 -29.23
CA ASN A 42 -5.29 16.23 -29.45
C ASN A 42 -4.42 16.56 -30.68
N ARG A 43 -5.06 16.89 -31.81
CA ARG A 43 -4.40 17.15 -33.09
C ARG A 43 -4.35 18.64 -33.40
N ALA A 44 -3.15 19.18 -33.58
CA ALA A 44 -2.96 20.56 -34.02
C ALA A 44 -3.33 20.76 -35.49
N LYS A 45 -3.83 21.96 -35.84
CA LYS A 45 -4.26 22.32 -37.20
C LYS A 45 -3.18 22.12 -38.26
N ILE A 46 -1.92 22.40 -37.92
CA ILE A 46 -0.76 22.24 -38.82
C ILE A 46 -0.54 20.81 -39.30
N PHE A 47 -1.11 19.82 -38.60
CA PHE A 47 -1.00 18.41 -38.96
C PHE A 47 -2.25 17.89 -39.66
N GLN A 48 -3.23 18.74 -39.96
CA GLN A 48 -4.45 18.32 -40.64
C GLN A 48 -4.14 17.76 -42.04
N GLY A 49 -4.76 16.65 -42.40
CA GLY A 49 -4.56 15.99 -43.70
C GLY A 49 -3.33 15.08 -43.80
N LEU A 50 -2.39 15.14 -42.84
CA LEU A 50 -1.24 14.22 -42.81
C LEU A 50 -1.65 12.79 -42.42
N THR A 51 -0.97 11.81 -43.01
CA THR A 51 -1.26 10.38 -42.82
C THR A 51 -0.03 9.61 -42.34
N MET A 52 -0.25 8.38 -41.87
CA MET A 52 0.83 7.49 -41.40
C MET A 52 1.81 7.13 -42.52
N ASP A 53 1.33 6.89 -43.74
CA ASP A 53 2.18 6.58 -44.91
C ASP A 53 3.14 7.74 -45.25
N GLN A 54 2.70 8.96 -44.97
CA GLN A 54 3.50 10.17 -45.13
C GLN A 54 4.53 10.37 -44.01
N GLY A 55 4.46 9.59 -42.93
CA GLY A 55 5.37 9.64 -41.78
C GLY A 55 4.84 10.40 -40.56
N PHE A 56 3.55 10.74 -40.52
CA PHE A 56 2.94 11.42 -39.38
C PHE A 56 2.08 10.47 -38.54
N PHE A 57 2.29 10.48 -37.23
CA PHE A 57 1.50 9.73 -36.26
C PHE A 57 1.03 10.66 -35.14
N THR A 58 -0.14 10.38 -34.57
CA THR A 58 -0.44 10.79 -33.20
C THR A 58 -0.02 9.69 -32.23
N SER A 59 0.10 10.00 -30.94
CA SER A 59 0.35 8.99 -29.91
C SER A 59 -0.75 7.92 -29.85
N LYS A 60 -2.01 8.26 -30.18
CA LYS A 60 -3.14 7.32 -30.27
C LYS A 60 -3.07 6.43 -31.52
N ASP A 61 -2.24 6.75 -32.50
CA ASP A 61 -1.96 5.84 -33.61
C ASP A 61 -0.74 4.97 -33.27
N PHE A 62 0.36 5.62 -32.89
CA PHE A 62 1.67 4.97 -32.77
C PHE A 62 1.76 3.97 -31.60
N LEU A 63 1.38 4.38 -30.39
CA LEU A 63 1.54 3.52 -29.21
C LEU A 63 0.67 2.26 -29.29
N PRO A 64 -0.60 2.29 -29.75
CA PRO A 64 -1.38 1.07 -29.95
C PRO A 64 -0.77 0.11 -30.98
N MET A 65 -0.15 0.61 -32.06
CA MET A 65 0.55 -0.25 -33.03
C MET A 65 1.73 -0.97 -32.38
N VAL A 66 2.57 -0.24 -31.63
CA VAL A 66 3.71 -0.81 -30.90
C VAL A 66 3.24 -1.80 -29.84
N ALA A 67 2.21 -1.44 -29.07
CA ALA A 67 1.63 -2.31 -28.03
C ALA A 67 1.06 -3.60 -28.61
N THR A 68 0.31 -3.52 -29.71
CA THR A 68 -0.29 -4.70 -30.38
C THR A 68 0.78 -5.66 -30.87
N ALA A 69 1.89 -5.13 -31.40
CA ALA A 69 3.00 -5.96 -31.89
C ALA A 69 3.89 -6.54 -30.78
N SER A 70 3.97 -5.90 -29.61
CA SER A 70 4.90 -6.28 -28.53
C SER A 70 4.24 -7.06 -27.38
N LYS A 71 2.94 -6.84 -27.11
CA LYS A 71 2.22 -7.42 -25.96
C LYS A 71 1.45 -8.68 -26.38
N LYS A 72 2.08 -9.84 -26.18
CA LYS A 72 1.43 -11.15 -26.42
C LYS A 72 0.13 -11.28 -25.62
N GLY A 73 -0.94 -11.71 -26.29
CA GLY A 73 -2.26 -11.86 -25.69
C GLY A 73 -3.15 -10.61 -25.78
N MET A 74 -2.63 -9.46 -26.21
CA MET A 74 -3.43 -8.23 -26.39
C MET A 74 -4.31 -8.28 -27.64
N CYS A 75 -3.76 -8.76 -28.77
CA CYS A 75 -4.49 -9.01 -30.01
C CYS A 75 -4.25 -10.43 -30.49
N GLN A 76 -5.26 -11.04 -31.12
CA GLN A 76 -5.11 -12.33 -31.81
C GLN A 76 -4.42 -12.19 -33.18
N CYS A 77 -4.36 -10.95 -33.69
CA CYS A 77 -3.67 -10.61 -34.91
C CYS A 77 -2.14 -10.70 -34.76
N ARG A 78 -1.47 -11.18 -35.81
CA ARG A 78 0.00 -11.17 -35.88
C ARG A 78 0.48 -9.82 -36.38
N ALA A 79 0.50 -8.82 -35.49
CA ALA A 79 1.02 -7.50 -35.81
C ALA A 79 2.56 -7.47 -35.80
N SER A 80 3.15 -6.73 -36.73
CA SER A 80 4.57 -6.41 -36.75
C SER A 80 4.81 -5.03 -36.15
N LEU A 81 6.00 -4.79 -35.59
CA LEU A 81 6.38 -3.46 -35.13
C LEU A 81 6.38 -2.48 -36.31
N PRO A 82 5.99 -1.20 -36.10
CA PRO A 82 6.20 -0.14 -37.07
C PRO A 82 7.68 -0.04 -37.47
N GLU A 83 7.99 0.21 -38.74
CA GLU A 83 9.36 0.42 -39.22
C GLU A 83 9.69 1.92 -39.35
N LEU A 84 10.26 2.52 -38.31
CA LEU A 84 10.63 3.94 -38.30
C LEU A 84 12.11 4.14 -38.64
N ARG A 85 12.50 3.92 -39.91
CA ARG A 85 13.90 4.09 -40.33
C ARG A 85 14.25 5.56 -40.57
N GLY A 86 15.07 6.15 -39.70
CA GLY A 86 15.54 7.52 -39.86
C GLY A 86 15.46 8.35 -38.59
N VAL A 87 15.22 9.65 -38.75
CA VAL A 87 15.09 10.61 -37.64
C VAL A 87 13.61 10.81 -37.30
N VAL A 88 13.28 10.67 -36.02
CA VAL A 88 11.92 10.85 -35.50
C VAL A 88 11.87 12.11 -34.63
N ILE A 89 10.86 12.95 -34.85
CA ILE A 89 10.52 14.06 -33.95
C ILE A 89 9.28 13.66 -33.14
N VAL A 90 9.39 13.69 -31.82
CA VAL A 90 8.27 13.54 -30.89
C VAL A 90 7.92 14.90 -30.29
N LEU A 91 6.65 15.27 -30.34
CA LEU A 91 6.18 16.58 -29.89
C LEU A 91 5.42 16.46 -28.58
N GLY A 92 5.99 16.98 -27.50
CA GLY A 92 5.39 16.95 -26.16
C GLY A 92 6.42 16.81 -25.05
N ALA A 93 5.96 16.95 -23.81
CA ALA A 93 6.78 16.86 -22.59
C ALA A 93 6.02 16.22 -21.41
N GLY A 94 5.06 15.35 -21.68
CA GLY A 94 4.43 14.50 -20.66
C GLY A 94 4.73 13.03 -20.95
N ASP A 95 4.27 12.12 -20.10
CA ASP A 95 4.57 10.68 -20.15
C ASP A 95 4.41 10.09 -21.55
N THR A 96 3.30 10.42 -22.22
CA THR A 96 3.01 9.98 -23.61
C THR A 96 4.12 10.35 -24.61
N ALA A 97 4.82 11.48 -24.42
CA ALA A 97 5.90 11.88 -25.32
C ALA A 97 7.17 11.04 -25.09
N PHE A 98 7.50 10.75 -23.83
CA PHE A 98 8.67 9.94 -23.50
C PHE A 98 8.47 8.47 -23.87
N ASP A 99 7.27 7.92 -23.65
CA ASP A 99 6.87 6.60 -24.16
C ASP A 99 6.96 6.51 -25.69
N CYS A 100 6.48 7.53 -26.40
CA CYS A 100 6.62 7.60 -27.86
C CYS A 100 8.09 7.62 -28.29
N ALA A 101 8.95 8.34 -27.56
CA ALA A 101 10.36 8.48 -27.89
C ALA A 101 11.12 7.15 -27.73
N THR A 102 10.96 6.49 -26.59
CA THR A 102 11.61 5.19 -26.31
C THR A 102 11.03 4.07 -27.18
N SER A 103 9.73 4.12 -27.47
CA SER A 103 9.06 3.19 -28.40
C SER A 103 9.53 3.36 -29.85
N ALA A 104 9.82 4.60 -30.28
CA ALA A 104 10.36 4.87 -31.60
C ALA A 104 11.74 4.20 -31.81
N LEU A 105 12.58 4.16 -30.77
CA LEU A 105 13.85 3.44 -30.82
C LEU A 105 13.64 1.93 -31.04
N ARG A 106 12.64 1.31 -30.40
CA ARG A 106 12.29 -0.12 -30.64
C ARG A 106 11.79 -0.36 -32.07
N CYS A 107 11.23 0.65 -32.70
CA CYS A 107 10.79 0.63 -34.10
C CYS A 107 11.93 0.84 -35.12
N GLY A 108 13.18 0.95 -34.64
CA GLY A 108 14.37 1.11 -35.50
C GLY A 108 14.74 2.55 -35.82
N ALA A 109 14.23 3.53 -35.08
CA ALA A 109 14.65 4.93 -35.22
C ALA A 109 16.16 5.08 -35.01
N LYS A 110 16.83 5.77 -35.94
CA LYS A 110 18.26 6.06 -35.86
C LYS A 110 18.55 7.14 -34.81
N ARG A 111 17.63 8.11 -34.67
CA ARG A 111 17.74 9.24 -33.75
C ARG A 111 16.33 9.73 -33.42
N VAL A 112 16.13 10.12 -32.17
CA VAL A 112 14.85 10.65 -31.69
C VAL A 112 15.08 12.02 -31.05
N TYR A 113 14.33 13.02 -31.52
CA TYR A 113 14.24 14.33 -30.92
C TYR A 113 12.93 14.47 -30.18
N VAL A 114 12.98 14.85 -28.91
CA VAL A 114 11.81 15.23 -28.11
C VAL A 114 11.76 16.75 -28.07
N CYS A 115 10.83 17.34 -28.81
CA CYS A 115 10.67 18.79 -28.93
C CYS A 115 9.48 19.26 -28.10
N PHE A 116 9.66 20.36 -27.37
CA PHE A 116 8.60 20.92 -26.53
C PHE A 116 8.67 22.44 -26.47
N ARG A 117 7.49 23.07 -26.35
CA ARG A 117 7.28 24.52 -26.44
C ARG A 117 7.70 25.34 -25.20
N LYS A 118 8.31 24.70 -24.21
CA LYS A 118 8.71 25.34 -22.93
C LYS A 118 10.13 24.91 -22.55
N GLY A 119 10.60 25.32 -21.37
CA GLY A 119 11.90 24.91 -20.84
C GLY A 119 11.88 23.51 -20.22
N PHE A 120 13.07 22.98 -19.91
CA PHE A 120 13.24 21.70 -19.20
C PHE A 120 12.55 21.67 -17.84
N THR A 121 12.52 22.80 -17.14
CA THR A 121 11.83 22.95 -15.84
C THR A 121 10.30 22.86 -15.96
N ASN A 122 9.76 22.85 -17.18
CA ASN A 122 8.32 22.74 -17.45
C ASN A 122 7.92 21.36 -18.00
N ILE A 123 8.81 20.37 -17.97
CA ILE A 123 8.47 18.99 -18.28
C ILE A 123 7.41 18.52 -17.27
N ARG A 124 6.33 17.92 -17.79
CA ARG A 124 5.19 17.45 -16.99
C ARG A 124 5.38 16.02 -16.49
N ALA A 125 6.16 15.22 -17.22
CA ALA A 125 6.50 13.89 -16.78
C ALA A 125 7.39 13.94 -15.54
N VAL A 126 7.32 12.89 -14.73
CA VAL A 126 8.19 12.74 -13.58
C VAL A 126 9.66 12.57 -14.02
N PRO A 127 10.66 13.01 -13.21
CA PRO A 127 12.07 12.92 -13.59
C PRO A 127 12.53 11.53 -14.02
N GLU A 128 11.98 10.49 -13.39
CA GLU A 128 12.28 9.09 -13.67
C GLU A 128 11.89 8.70 -15.11
N GLU A 129 10.76 9.22 -15.60
CA GLU A 129 10.26 8.98 -16.97
C GLU A 129 11.14 9.69 -18.01
N MET A 130 11.56 10.92 -17.71
CA MET A 130 12.50 11.66 -18.56
C MET A 130 13.87 10.97 -18.63
N GLU A 131 14.35 10.42 -17.52
CA GLU A 131 15.67 9.79 -17.45
C GLU A 131 15.77 8.57 -18.36
N LEU A 132 14.69 7.78 -18.52
CA LEU A 132 14.66 6.65 -19.47
C LEU A 132 14.99 7.08 -20.90
N ALA A 133 14.35 8.13 -21.40
CA ALA A 133 14.62 8.65 -22.74
C ALA A 133 16.04 9.24 -22.85
N LYS A 134 16.54 9.85 -21.77
CA LYS A 134 17.88 10.45 -21.71
C LYS A 134 18.98 9.38 -21.73
N GLU A 135 18.83 8.31 -20.96
CA GLU A 135 19.75 7.17 -20.94
C GLU A 135 19.89 6.55 -22.33
N GLU A 136 18.77 6.43 -23.04
CA GLU A 136 18.68 5.92 -24.42
C GLU A 136 19.07 6.93 -25.50
N LYS A 137 19.64 8.07 -25.11
CA LYS A 137 20.20 9.10 -26.00
C LYS A 137 19.16 9.79 -26.90
N CYS A 138 17.91 9.89 -26.45
CA CYS A 138 16.98 10.86 -27.03
C CYS A 138 17.49 12.28 -26.79
N GLU A 139 17.34 13.14 -27.78
CA GLU A 139 17.75 14.55 -27.69
C GLU A 139 16.57 15.45 -27.38
N PHE A 140 16.73 16.31 -26.40
CA PHE A 140 15.68 17.20 -25.93
C PHE A 140 15.90 18.60 -26.49
N LEU A 141 14.90 19.11 -27.21
CA LEU A 141 14.92 20.43 -27.83
C LEU A 141 13.82 21.31 -27.20
N PRO A 142 14.14 22.08 -26.15
CA PRO A 142 13.18 22.96 -25.49
C PRO A 142 12.89 24.20 -26.33
N PHE A 143 11.89 24.96 -25.91
CA PHE A 143 11.54 26.26 -26.48
C PHE A 143 11.20 26.26 -27.99
N LEU A 144 10.60 25.18 -28.49
CA LEU A 144 10.22 25.03 -29.89
C LEU A 144 8.72 24.81 -30.06
N SER A 145 8.06 25.71 -30.79
CA SER A 145 6.66 25.55 -31.20
C SER A 145 6.58 25.21 -32.70
N PRO A 146 5.85 24.15 -33.08
CA PRO A 146 5.82 23.71 -34.47
C PRO A 146 4.99 24.67 -35.36
N ARG A 147 5.49 24.95 -36.56
CA ARG A 147 4.90 25.89 -37.52
C ARG A 147 4.48 25.24 -38.83
N GLU A 148 5.39 24.53 -39.49
CA GLU A 148 5.14 23.99 -40.83
C GLU A 148 5.83 22.63 -41.02
N VAL A 149 5.07 21.65 -41.49
CA VAL A 149 5.63 20.34 -41.87
C VAL A 149 6.24 20.45 -43.26
N ILE A 150 7.54 20.17 -43.35
CA ILE A 150 8.27 20.20 -44.61
C ILE A 150 8.06 18.87 -45.32
N MET A 151 7.40 18.90 -46.47
CA MET A 151 7.09 17.72 -47.27
C MET A 151 8.02 17.63 -48.49
N LYS A 152 8.50 16.43 -48.81
CA LYS A 152 9.25 16.14 -50.04
C LYS A 152 8.81 14.79 -50.61
N ASN A 153 8.49 14.76 -51.91
CA ASN A 153 8.01 13.56 -52.60
C ASN A 153 6.84 12.87 -51.88
N GLY A 154 5.93 13.66 -51.32
CA GLY A 154 4.76 13.16 -50.59
C GLY A 154 5.05 12.60 -49.19
N ARG A 155 6.27 12.67 -48.66
CA ARG A 155 6.60 12.25 -47.28
C ARG A 155 7.19 13.39 -46.45
N VAL A 156 7.12 13.26 -45.14
CA VAL A 156 7.76 14.17 -44.18
C VAL A 156 9.27 14.18 -44.45
N ALA A 157 9.84 15.37 -44.55
CA ALA A 157 11.28 15.61 -44.68
C ALA A 157 11.84 16.50 -43.56
N GLY A 158 10.96 17.06 -42.73
CA GLY A 158 11.32 17.84 -41.55
C GLY A 158 10.14 18.60 -40.96
N LEU A 159 10.44 19.34 -39.90
CA LEU A 159 9.50 20.22 -39.22
C LEU A 159 10.17 21.56 -38.98
N GLN A 160 9.50 22.64 -39.41
CA GLN A 160 9.85 24.01 -39.09
C GLN A 160 9.21 24.38 -37.75
N PHE A 161 10.00 25.00 -36.90
CA PHE A 161 9.59 25.54 -35.61
C PHE A 161 9.90 27.03 -35.55
N CYS A 162 9.17 27.74 -34.70
CA CYS A 162 9.58 29.04 -34.19
C CYS A 162 10.05 28.89 -32.74
N ARG A 163 10.94 29.78 -32.29
CA ARG A 163 11.38 29.80 -30.90
C ARG A 163 10.26 30.32 -30.01
N THR A 164 10.19 29.80 -28.80
CA THR A 164 9.30 30.32 -27.75
C THR A 164 10.09 30.87 -26.58
N GLU A 165 9.59 31.89 -25.91
CA GLU A 165 10.19 32.42 -24.70
C GLU A 165 9.13 32.83 -23.68
N GLN A 166 9.55 32.94 -22.42
CA GLN A 166 8.69 33.37 -21.33
C GLN A 166 8.96 34.85 -21.02
N THR A 167 7.92 35.67 -20.97
CA THR A 167 8.01 37.07 -20.56
C THR A 167 8.23 37.19 -19.05
N GLU A 168 8.57 38.39 -18.58
CA GLU A 168 8.68 38.68 -17.14
C GLU A 168 7.37 38.41 -16.39
N ASP A 169 6.22 38.62 -17.06
CA ASP A 169 4.88 38.38 -16.52
C ASP A 169 4.50 36.88 -16.50
N GLY A 170 5.34 36.01 -17.07
CA GLY A 170 5.14 34.56 -17.10
C GLY A 170 4.36 34.04 -18.31
N ASP A 171 3.93 34.91 -19.22
CA ASP A 171 3.30 34.56 -20.48
C ASP A 171 4.29 33.97 -21.47
N TRP A 172 3.79 33.18 -22.42
CA TRP A 172 4.61 32.51 -23.43
C TRP A 172 4.40 33.16 -24.79
N LEU A 173 5.49 33.66 -25.38
CA LEU A 173 5.50 34.27 -26.71
C LEU A 173 6.17 33.33 -27.72
N GLU A 174 5.78 33.49 -28.98
CA GLU A 174 6.36 32.79 -30.12
C GLU A 174 7.03 33.82 -31.02
N ASP A 175 8.34 33.67 -31.24
CA ASP A 175 9.13 34.54 -32.10
C ASP A 175 9.20 33.94 -33.52
N GLU A 176 8.41 34.51 -34.43
CA GLU A 176 8.30 34.07 -35.83
C GLU A 176 9.56 34.33 -36.66
N GLU A 177 10.46 35.23 -36.23
CA GLU A 177 11.71 35.52 -36.94
C GLU A 177 12.78 34.49 -36.58
N GLN A 178 12.75 33.95 -35.36
CA GLN A 178 13.67 32.90 -34.89
C GLN A 178 13.18 31.50 -35.28
N ILE A 179 13.49 31.13 -36.53
CA ILE A 179 13.05 29.86 -37.13
C ILE A 179 14.12 28.76 -36.98
N VAL A 180 13.67 27.54 -36.64
CA VAL A 180 14.49 26.33 -36.65
C VAL A 180 13.89 25.32 -37.63
N ARG A 181 14.69 24.79 -38.56
CA ARG A 181 14.28 23.72 -39.47
C ARG A 181 14.99 22.42 -39.11
N LEU A 182 14.25 21.48 -38.54
CA LEU A 182 14.78 20.19 -38.14
C LEU A 182 14.43 19.13 -39.19
N LYS A 183 15.44 18.44 -39.72
CA LYS A 183 15.23 17.32 -40.65
C LYS A 183 14.68 16.13 -39.89
N ALA A 184 13.64 15.50 -40.43
CA ALA A 184 13.02 14.31 -39.87
C ALA A 184 12.30 13.51 -40.95
N ASP A 185 12.23 12.21 -40.75
CA ASP A 185 11.49 11.28 -41.62
C ASP A 185 10.11 10.99 -41.02
N TYR A 186 9.97 11.14 -39.70
CA TYR A 186 8.73 10.89 -38.97
C TYR A 186 8.45 11.95 -37.91
N ILE A 187 7.16 12.24 -37.71
CA ILE A 187 6.67 13.11 -36.65
C ILE A 187 5.62 12.36 -35.83
N ILE A 188 5.77 12.37 -34.51
CA ILE A 188 4.82 11.79 -33.56
C ILE A 188 4.28 12.91 -32.66
N SER A 189 2.99 13.22 -32.77
CA SER A 189 2.34 14.22 -31.93
C SER A 189 1.82 13.59 -30.63
N ALA A 190 2.33 14.05 -29.49
CA ALA A 190 1.99 13.58 -28.14
C ALA A 190 1.44 14.73 -27.27
N PHE A 191 0.51 15.52 -27.82
CA PHE A 191 -0.11 16.66 -27.13
C PHE A 191 -1.20 16.29 -26.11
N GLY A 192 -1.36 14.99 -25.83
CA GLY A 192 -2.39 14.46 -24.96
C GLY A 192 -3.63 14.02 -25.72
N SER A 193 -4.68 13.74 -24.97
CA SER A 193 -5.93 13.18 -25.47
C SER A 193 -7.11 14.09 -25.11
N MET A 194 -8.23 13.94 -25.80
CA MET A 194 -9.44 14.70 -25.57
C MET A 194 -10.68 13.87 -25.90
N LEU A 195 -11.86 14.38 -25.54
CA LEU A 195 -13.14 13.90 -26.02
C LEU A 195 -13.69 14.92 -27.03
N ASN A 196 -13.80 14.54 -28.30
CA ASN A 196 -14.31 15.43 -29.36
C ASN A 196 -15.28 14.76 -30.33
N GLU A 197 -15.73 13.54 -30.05
CA GLU A 197 -16.63 12.79 -30.90
C GLU A 197 -18.10 13.07 -30.55
N PRO A 198 -18.87 13.74 -31.44
CA PRO A 198 -20.23 14.17 -31.11
C PRO A 198 -21.17 13.02 -30.76
N GLN A 199 -20.96 11.83 -31.33
CA GLN A 199 -21.77 10.64 -31.06
C GLN A 199 -21.62 10.16 -29.62
N VAL A 200 -20.39 10.14 -29.09
CA VAL A 200 -20.09 9.77 -27.71
C VAL A 200 -20.69 10.80 -26.75
N THR A 201 -20.50 12.08 -27.05
CA THR A 201 -21.06 13.18 -26.25
C THR A 201 -22.60 13.16 -26.23
N ALA A 202 -23.24 12.91 -27.38
CA ALA A 202 -24.69 12.77 -27.47
C ALA A 202 -25.19 11.55 -26.69
N ALA A 203 -24.45 10.45 -26.69
CA ALA A 203 -24.79 9.24 -25.95
C ALA A 203 -24.72 9.41 -24.42
N MET A 204 -24.02 10.45 -23.92
CA MET A 204 -23.99 10.85 -22.51
C MET A 204 -25.16 11.77 -22.10
N SER A 205 -26.02 12.19 -23.03
CA SER A 205 -27.18 13.02 -22.68
C SER A 205 -28.11 12.29 -21.67
N PRO A 206 -28.64 12.98 -20.63
CA PRO A 206 -28.63 14.43 -20.39
C PRO A 206 -27.55 14.92 -19.39
N VAL A 207 -26.46 14.18 -19.19
CA VAL A 207 -25.40 14.57 -18.26
C VAL A 207 -24.83 15.95 -18.63
N LYS A 208 -24.71 16.85 -17.65
CA LYS A 208 -24.07 18.15 -17.82
C LYS A 208 -22.58 17.97 -18.08
N LEU A 209 -22.08 18.69 -19.08
CA LEU A 209 -20.67 18.73 -19.43
C LEU A 209 -20.09 20.08 -19.02
N ASN A 210 -18.83 20.08 -18.59
CA ASN A 210 -18.11 21.28 -18.26
C ASN A 210 -17.57 21.99 -19.52
N ARG A 211 -16.86 23.11 -19.33
CA ARG A 211 -16.25 23.91 -20.41
C ARG A 211 -15.25 23.14 -21.31
N TRP A 212 -14.75 22.00 -20.85
CA TRP A 212 -13.80 21.14 -21.55
C TRP A 212 -14.49 20.00 -22.31
N GLY A 213 -15.83 19.93 -22.30
CA GLY A 213 -16.60 18.89 -22.97
C GLY A 213 -16.61 17.54 -22.25
N THR A 214 -16.16 17.50 -20.99
CA THR A 214 -16.16 16.30 -20.14
C THR A 214 -17.29 16.35 -19.11
N PRO A 215 -17.79 15.19 -18.61
CA PRO A 215 -18.81 15.16 -17.56
C PRO A 215 -18.45 15.99 -16.34
N GLU A 216 -19.38 16.85 -15.90
CA GLU A 216 -19.26 17.53 -14.62
C GLU A 216 -19.59 16.53 -13.50
N VAL A 217 -18.67 16.37 -12.55
CA VAL A 217 -18.82 15.46 -11.41
C VAL A 217 -18.62 16.18 -10.09
N ASN A 218 -19.34 15.73 -9.06
CA ASN A 218 -19.04 16.10 -7.68
C ASN A 218 -17.78 15.33 -7.22
N THR A 219 -16.74 16.05 -6.82
CA THR A 219 -15.41 15.48 -6.50
C THR A 219 -15.40 14.56 -5.27
N ASP A 220 -16.39 14.65 -4.38
CA ASP A 220 -16.47 13.79 -3.20
C ASP A 220 -17.22 12.49 -3.49
N THR A 221 -18.12 12.50 -4.49
CA THR A 221 -19.03 11.37 -4.75
C THR A 221 -18.82 10.72 -6.10
N MET A 222 -18.11 11.39 -7.02
CA MET A 222 -17.98 11.06 -8.44
C MET A 222 -19.31 11.01 -9.19
N GLN A 223 -20.38 11.57 -8.60
CA GLN A 223 -21.72 11.62 -9.18
C GLN A 223 -21.83 12.76 -10.19
N THR A 224 -22.50 12.52 -11.31
CA THR A 224 -22.79 13.55 -12.33
C THR A 224 -24.05 14.34 -11.98
N SER A 225 -24.54 15.18 -12.89
CA SER A 225 -25.86 15.82 -12.75
C SER A 225 -27.03 14.83 -12.70
N GLU A 226 -26.83 13.60 -13.18
CA GLU A 226 -27.83 12.53 -13.14
C GLU A 226 -27.55 11.60 -11.94
N PRO A 227 -28.49 11.42 -10.99
CA PRO A 227 -28.23 10.69 -9.74
C PRO A 227 -27.75 9.23 -9.91
N TRP A 228 -28.10 8.61 -11.03
CA TRP A 228 -27.80 7.23 -11.36
C TRP A 228 -26.54 7.07 -12.22
N VAL A 229 -25.85 8.18 -12.55
CA VAL A 229 -24.68 8.20 -13.43
C VAL A 229 -23.49 8.82 -12.70
N PHE A 230 -22.37 8.11 -12.72
CA PHE A 230 -21.11 8.47 -12.08
C PHE A 230 -20.01 8.47 -13.15
N ALA A 231 -18.93 9.22 -12.94
CA ALA A 231 -17.79 9.22 -13.86
C ALA A 231 -16.46 9.38 -13.10
N GLY A 232 -15.38 8.79 -13.62
CA GLY A 232 -14.07 8.79 -12.97
C GLY A 232 -12.94 8.39 -13.91
N GLY A 233 -11.70 8.70 -13.53
CA GLY A 233 -10.52 8.57 -14.38
C GLY A 233 -10.36 9.74 -15.35
N ASP A 234 -9.60 9.57 -16.44
CA ASP A 234 -9.26 10.69 -17.35
C ASP A 234 -10.49 11.46 -17.86
N ILE A 235 -11.64 10.78 -18.03
CA ILE A 235 -12.87 11.39 -18.51
C ILE A 235 -13.46 12.40 -17.52
N ALA A 236 -13.20 12.26 -16.21
CA ALA A 236 -13.60 13.24 -15.21
C ALA A 236 -12.72 14.50 -15.23
N GLY A 237 -11.56 14.44 -15.91
CA GLY A 237 -10.62 15.56 -16.01
C GLY A 237 -9.87 15.88 -14.71
N LEU A 238 -9.94 14.99 -13.72
CA LEU A 238 -9.28 15.13 -12.41
C LEU A 238 -7.98 14.31 -12.36
N ALA A 239 -8.05 13.05 -12.79
CA ALA A 239 -6.92 12.12 -12.78
C ALA A 239 -5.97 12.37 -13.96
N ASN A 240 -4.67 12.28 -13.68
CA ASN A 240 -3.61 12.23 -14.70
C ASN A 240 -2.77 10.95 -14.58
N THR A 241 -3.01 10.14 -13.55
CA THR A 241 -2.30 8.90 -13.27
C THR A 241 -3.25 7.72 -13.16
N THR A 242 -2.70 6.52 -13.32
CA THR A 242 -3.46 5.27 -13.13
C THR A 242 -3.99 5.15 -11.70
N VAL A 243 -3.21 5.54 -10.69
CA VAL A 243 -3.61 5.42 -9.27
C VAL A 243 -4.76 6.35 -8.92
N GLU A 244 -4.78 7.57 -9.46
CA GLU A 244 -5.89 8.50 -9.31
C GLU A 244 -7.16 7.95 -9.98
N SER A 245 -7.05 7.42 -11.21
CA SER A 245 -8.18 6.81 -11.91
C SER A 245 -8.77 5.61 -11.16
N VAL A 246 -7.92 4.77 -10.56
CA VAL A 246 -8.36 3.67 -9.69
C VAL A 246 -9.06 4.20 -8.45
N ASN A 247 -8.56 5.30 -7.87
CA ASN A 247 -9.18 5.94 -6.72
C ASN A 247 -10.54 6.56 -7.05
N ASP A 248 -10.71 7.17 -8.23
CA ASP A 248 -12.01 7.68 -8.68
C ASP A 248 -13.04 6.55 -8.77
N GLY A 249 -12.66 5.41 -9.36
CA GLY A 249 -13.52 4.22 -9.39
C GLY A 249 -13.84 3.69 -7.98
N LYS A 250 -12.85 3.68 -7.08
CA LYS A 250 -13.02 3.30 -5.68
C LYS A 250 -14.00 4.24 -4.96
N GLN A 251 -13.87 5.54 -5.14
CA GLN A 251 -14.76 6.55 -4.55
C GLN A 251 -16.18 6.47 -5.11
N ALA A 252 -16.30 6.31 -6.43
CA ALA A 252 -17.58 6.11 -7.10
C ALA A 252 -18.28 4.85 -6.58
N SER A 253 -17.56 3.75 -6.33
CA SER A 253 -18.15 2.49 -5.89
C SER A 253 -18.96 2.60 -4.59
N TRP A 254 -18.47 3.38 -3.62
CA TRP A 254 -19.18 3.62 -2.36
C TRP A 254 -20.48 4.42 -2.60
N ASN A 255 -20.44 5.42 -3.46
CA ASN A 255 -21.59 6.28 -3.71
C ASN A 255 -22.61 5.63 -4.65
N ILE A 256 -22.17 4.80 -5.60
CA ILE A 256 -23.02 3.89 -6.37
C ILE A 256 -23.72 2.92 -5.42
N HIS A 257 -22.99 2.33 -4.45
CA HIS A 257 -23.58 1.47 -3.44
C HIS A 257 -24.66 2.20 -2.63
N ARG A 258 -24.37 3.40 -2.10
CA ARG A 258 -25.35 4.23 -1.37
C ARG A 258 -26.57 4.55 -2.23
N TYR A 259 -26.35 4.96 -3.48
CA TYR A 259 -27.41 5.28 -4.41
C TYR A 259 -28.32 4.06 -4.67
N ILE A 260 -27.74 2.91 -5.05
CA ILE A 260 -28.50 1.69 -5.31
C ILE A 260 -29.28 1.26 -4.06
N GLN A 261 -28.66 1.25 -2.88
CA GLN A 261 -29.34 0.89 -1.62
C GLN A 261 -30.55 1.80 -1.34
N SER A 262 -30.41 3.11 -1.60
CA SER A 262 -31.51 4.06 -1.43
C SER A 262 -32.72 3.76 -2.33
N LEU A 263 -32.50 3.19 -3.52
CA LEU A 263 -33.60 2.77 -4.42
C LEU A 263 -34.44 1.62 -3.84
N TYR A 264 -33.87 0.84 -2.92
CA TYR A 264 -34.55 -0.28 -2.25
C TYR A 264 -34.95 0.06 -0.80
N GLY A 265 -34.93 1.34 -0.42
CA GLY A 265 -35.34 1.79 0.91
C GLY A 265 -34.33 1.45 2.01
N HIS A 266 -33.08 1.14 1.66
CA HIS A 266 -32.03 0.85 2.63
C HIS A 266 -31.14 2.07 2.88
N THR A 267 -30.80 2.30 4.14
CA THR A 267 -29.85 3.33 4.56
C THR A 267 -28.47 2.73 4.77
N VAL A 268 -27.46 3.37 4.20
CA VAL A 268 -26.05 3.01 4.39
C VAL A 268 -25.41 4.04 5.32
N ASP A 269 -24.45 3.58 6.13
CA ASP A 269 -23.64 4.43 7.02
C ASP A 269 -23.04 5.64 6.27
N SER A 270 -22.87 6.76 6.96
CA SER A 270 -22.18 7.93 6.41
C SER A 270 -20.68 7.69 6.26
N VAL A 271 -20.10 6.83 7.11
CA VAL A 271 -18.68 6.47 7.06
C VAL A 271 -18.45 5.35 6.04
N PRO A 272 -17.59 5.55 5.02
CA PRO A 272 -17.26 4.52 4.04
C PRO A 272 -16.68 3.24 4.65
N LYS A 273 -17.27 2.10 4.32
CA LYS A 273 -16.83 0.74 4.73
C LYS A 273 -16.60 -0.15 3.51
N LEU A 274 -15.66 0.25 2.66
CA LEU A 274 -15.27 -0.58 1.51
C LEU A 274 -14.60 -1.87 2.00
N PRO A 275 -14.99 -3.05 1.48
CA PRO A 275 -14.36 -4.31 1.83
C PRO A 275 -12.85 -4.31 1.53
N LEU A 276 -12.09 -5.04 2.33
CA LEU A 276 -10.70 -5.39 2.01
C LEU A 276 -10.65 -6.41 0.86
N PHE A 277 -9.44 -6.67 0.38
CA PHE A 277 -9.18 -7.80 -0.50
C PHE A 277 -9.11 -9.09 0.31
N TYR A 278 -9.76 -10.15 -0.18
CA TYR A 278 -9.77 -11.47 0.45
C TYR A 278 -9.39 -12.56 -0.55
N SER A 279 -8.78 -13.61 -0.03
CA SER A 279 -8.31 -14.78 -0.75
C SER A 279 -8.60 -16.06 0.04
N ALA A 280 -8.28 -17.22 -0.53
CA ALA A 280 -8.39 -18.49 0.18
C ALA A 280 -7.45 -18.58 1.41
N ILE A 281 -6.37 -17.80 1.44
CA ILE A 281 -5.42 -17.77 2.56
C ILE A 281 -6.09 -17.22 3.83
N ASP A 282 -6.99 -16.24 3.68
CA ASP A 282 -7.69 -15.62 4.81
C ASP A 282 -8.70 -16.56 5.49
N GLN A 283 -8.95 -17.74 4.90
CA GLN A 283 -9.82 -18.78 5.48
C GLN A 283 -9.03 -19.87 6.23
N VAL A 284 -7.70 -19.79 6.25
CA VAL A 284 -6.87 -20.77 6.97
C VAL A 284 -7.07 -20.60 8.48
N ASP A 285 -7.51 -21.67 9.14
CA ASP A 285 -7.61 -21.71 10.60
C ASP A 285 -6.21 -21.79 11.21
N ILE A 286 -5.85 -20.77 11.99
CA ILE A 286 -4.58 -20.68 12.72
C ILE A 286 -4.76 -20.84 14.23
N SER A 287 -5.92 -21.31 14.70
CA SER A 287 -6.14 -21.58 16.12
C SER A 287 -5.37 -22.81 16.61
N VAL A 288 -5.06 -22.84 17.91
CA VAL A 288 -4.33 -23.96 18.53
C VAL A 288 -4.82 -24.20 19.95
N GLU A 289 -4.78 -25.44 20.42
CA GLU A 289 -5.08 -25.80 21.81
C GLU A 289 -3.82 -26.29 22.52
N VAL A 290 -3.50 -25.70 23.68
CA VAL A 290 -2.33 -26.08 24.49
C VAL A 290 -2.74 -26.17 25.96
N CYS A 291 -2.45 -27.30 26.61
CA CYS A 291 -2.79 -27.54 28.02
C CYS A 291 -4.28 -27.31 28.36
N GLY A 292 -5.19 -27.62 27.41
CA GLY A 292 -6.64 -27.44 27.55
C GLY A 292 -7.12 -26.00 27.36
N ILE A 293 -6.24 -25.08 26.95
CA ILE A 293 -6.56 -23.70 26.65
C ILE A 293 -6.59 -23.53 25.13
N LYS A 294 -7.70 -23.00 24.61
CA LYS A 294 -7.86 -22.69 23.19
C LYS A 294 -7.38 -21.27 22.90
N PHE A 295 -6.39 -21.16 22.01
CA PHE A 295 -5.85 -19.90 21.53
C PHE A 295 -6.43 -19.59 20.15
N PRO A 296 -6.96 -18.37 19.91
CA PRO A 296 -7.49 -18.00 18.59
C PRO A 296 -6.40 -17.91 17.51
N ASN A 297 -5.16 -17.66 17.92
CA ASN A 297 -3.95 -17.75 17.10
C ASN A 297 -2.73 -17.97 18.03
N PRO A 298 -1.59 -18.47 17.53
CA PRO A 298 -0.46 -18.88 18.38
C PRO A 298 0.46 -17.71 18.77
N PHE A 299 0.07 -16.46 18.49
CA PHE A 299 0.92 -15.29 18.71
C PHE A 299 0.47 -14.54 19.97
N GLY A 300 1.43 -14.27 20.86
CA GLY A 300 1.15 -13.56 22.09
C GLY A 300 2.26 -12.65 22.57
N LEU A 301 1.89 -11.69 23.42
CA LEU A 301 2.84 -10.79 24.05
C LEU A 301 3.48 -11.45 25.27
N ALA A 302 4.80 -11.54 25.29
CA ALA A 302 5.55 -12.00 26.45
C ALA A 302 5.45 -11.01 27.62
N SER A 303 5.68 -11.50 28.84
CA SER A 303 5.85 -10.65 30.04
C SER A 303 7.13 -9.82 29.90
N ALA A 304 6.96 -8.56 29.50
CA ALA A 304 8.01 -7.70 28.95
C ALA A 304 7.53 -6.23 28.86
N PRO A 305 8.37 -5.26 28.40
CA PRO A 305 7.93 -3.87 28.24
C PRO A 305 6.64 -3.66 27.42
N PRO A 306 6.34 -4.42 26.35
CA PRO A 306 5.05 -4.32 25.64
C PRO A 306 3.80 -4.61 26.48
N THR A 307 3.96 -5.22 27.66
CA THR A 307 2.86 -5.53 28.59
C THR A 307 2.98 -4.77 29.90
N THR A 308 3.66 -3.62 29.91
CA THR A 308 3.87 -2.75 31.09
C THR A 308 2.55 -2.28 31.74
N SER A 309 1.47 -2.18 30.97
CA SER A 309 0.16 -1.74 31.48
C SER A 309 -0.99 -2.43 30.76
N THR A 310 -2.13 -2.49 31.45
CA THR A 310 -3.38 -3.10 30.97
C THR A 310 -3.88 -2.47 29.67
N ALA A 311 -3.74 -1.14 29.54
CA ALA A 311 -4.11 -0.43 28.33
C ALA A 311 -3.28 -0.86 27.10
N MET A 312 -2.05 -1.35 27.28
CA MET A 312 -1.25 -1.89 26.18
C MET A 312 -1.76 -3.28 25.75
N ILE A 313 -2.09 -4.13 26.71
CA ILE A 313 -2.65 -5.46 26.45
C ILE A 313 -4.02 -5.36 25.76
N ARG A 314 -4.89 -4.46 26.24
CA ARG A 314 -6.19 -4.17 25.60
C ARG A 314 -6.01 -3.82 24.12
N ARG A 315 -5.14 -2.86 23.80
CA ARG A 315 -4.85 -2.49 22.42
C ARG A 315 -4.27 -3.65 21.61
N ALA A 316 -3.46 -4.52 22.22
CA ALA A 316 -2.96 -5.69 21.53
C ALA A 316 -4.08 -6.66 21.14
N PHE A 317 -5.05 -6.90 22.02
CA PHE A 317 -6.23 -7.71 21.70
C PHE A 317 -7.12 -7.06 20.63
N GLU A 318 -7.31 -5.74 20.68
CA GLU A 318 -7.99 -4.98 19.61
C GLU A 318 -7.29 -5.12 18.25
N GLN A 319 -5.97 -5.32 18.24
CA GLN A 319 -5.18 -5.58 17.02
C GLN A 319 -5.10 -7.07 16.65
N GLY A 320 -5.73 -7.98 17.41
CA GLY A 320 -5.84 -9.39 17.07
C GLY A 320 -4.80 -10.34 17.68
N TRP A 321 -3.99 -9.89 18.65
CA TRP A 321 -3.08 -10.81 19.38
C TRP A 321 -3.88 -11.89 20.12
N GLY A 322 -3.50 -13.15 19.96
CA GLY A 322 -4.27 -14.27 20.49
C GLY A 322 -4.17 -14.43 22.01
N PHE A 323 -3.02 -14.08 22.57
CA PHE A 323 -2.82 -14.09 24.02
C PHE A 323 -1.83 -13.01 24.50
N ALA A 324 -1.83 -12.72 25.79
CA ALA A 324 -0.85 -11.83 26.39
C ALA A 324 -0.54 -12.23 27.82
N LEU A 325 0.72 -12.02 28.20
CA LEU A 325 1.17 -12.14 29.58
C LEU A 325 1.13 -10.78 30.27
N THR A 326 0.68 -10.74 31.52
CA THR A 326 0.93 -9.56 32.37
C THR A 326 2.44 -9.37 32.54
N LYS A 327 2.90 -8.11 32.72
CA LYS A 327 4.25 -7.90 33.25
C LYS A 327 4.31 -8.58 34.61
N THR A 328 5.38 -9.34 34.86
CA THR A 328 5.56 -10.09 36.11
C THR A 328 5.27 -9.20 37.30
N PHE A 329 4.43 -9.64 38.23
CA PHE A 329 4.13 -8.89 39.45
C PHE A 329 4.32 -9.77 40.69
N GLY A 330 4.52 -9.13 41.84
CA GLY A 330 4.72 -9.77 43.14
C GLY A 330 3.74 -9.22 44.18
N LEU A 331 3.85 -9.73 45.42
CA LEU A 331 3.14 -9.18 46.57
C LEU A 331 3.65 -7.77 46.92
N ASP A 332 2.85 -6.98 47.63
CA ASP A 332 3.18 -5.58 47.94
C ASP A 332 4.49 -5.44 48.75
N LYS A 333 4.85 -6.45 49.55
CA LYS A 333 6.12 -6.49 50.29
C LYS A 333 7.36 -6.63 49.39
N ASP A 334 7.16 -7.08 48.15
CA ASP A 334 8.20 -7.32 47.14
C ASP A 334 8.18 -6.24 46.04
N LEU A 335 7.54 -5.10 46.28
CA LEU A 335 7.54 -3.97 45.34
C LEU A 335 8.95 -3.50 45.01
N VAL A 336 9.15 -3.17 43.74
CA VAL A 336 10.44 -2.76 43.18
C VAL A 336 10.35 -1.37 42.56
N THR A 337 11.51 -0.72 42.41
CA THR A 337 11.66 0.54 41.68
C THR A 337 12.71 0.34 40.59
N ASN A 338 12.37 0.63 39.34
CA ASN A 338 13.29 0.53 38.21
C ASN A 338 14.29 1.69 38.20
N VAL A 339 15.46 1.44 37.62
CA VAL A 339 16.48 2.47 37.35
C VAL A 339 16.39 3.01 35.91
N SER A 340 17.10 4.10 35.62
CA SER A 340 17.24 4.64 34.26
C SER A 340 18.67 5.17 34.03
N PRO A 341 19.34 4.83 32.91
CA PRO A 341 18.86 4.05 31.77
C PRO A 341 18.80 2.53 32.05
N ARG A 342 17.88 1.81 31.37
CA ARG A 342 17.64 0.37 31.65
C ARG A 342 17.36 -0.53 30.45
N ILE A 343 17.07 0.01 29.27
CA ILE A 343 16.89 -0.75 28.04
C ILE A 343 17.77 -0.09 26.99
N VAL A 344 18.67 -0.86 26.40
CA VAL A 344 19.61 -0.39 25.38
C VAL A 344 19.57 -1.29 24.17
N ARG A 345 19.88 -0.71 23.00
CA ARG A 345 20.06 -1.48 21.77
C ARG A 345 21.24 -2.44 21.91
N GLY A 346 21.13 -3.59 21.27
CA GLY A 346 22.23 -4.53 21.12
C GLY A 346 23.33 -4.02 20.19
N THR A 347 24.53 -4.54 20.39
CA THR A 347 25.69 -4.36 19.49
C THR A 347 25.89 -5.57 18.56
N THR A 348 24.99 -6.55 18.61
CA THR A 348 25.09 -7.83 17.88
C THR A 348 25.07 -7.69 16.36
N SER A 349 24.50 -6.60 15.85
CA SER A 349 24.43 -6.29 14.41
C SER A 349 25.24 -5.03 14.04
N GLY A 350 26.28 -4.69 14.82
CA GLY A 350 27.11 -3.51 14.59
C GLY A 350 26.37 -2.18 14.80
N HIS A 351 26.84 -1.14 14.11
CA HIS A 351 26.36 0.25 14.23
C HIS A 351 25.12 0.55 13.35
N ILE A 352 24.18 -0.40 13.27
CA ILE A 352 22.91 -0.23 12.54
C ILE A 352 21.84 0.29 13.49
N TYR A 353 21.45 1.55 13.37
CA TYR A 353 20.40 2.20 14.16
C TYR A 353 19.04 2.17 13.42
N GLY A 354 17.95 2.45 14.14
CA GLY A 354 16.61 2.49 13.55
C GLY A 354 15.91 1.12 13.54
N PRO A 355 15.21 0.72 12.46
CA PRO A 355 14.41 -0.51 12.44
C PRO A 355 15.26 -1.79 12.54
N GLY A 356 14.61 -2.91 12.89
CA GLY A 356 15.23 -4.24 12.79
C GLY A 356 16.45 -4.43 13.69
N GLN A 357 16.38 -3.93 14.93
CA GLN A 357 17.47 -4.05 15.90
C GLN A 357 17.82 -5.53 16.17
N GLY A 358 19.11 -5.89 16.04
CA GLY A 358 19.54 -7.29 16.17
C GLY A 358 19.33 -7.88 17.58
N SER A 359 19.36 -7.06 18.62
CA SER A 359 18.93 -7.43 19.97
C SER A 359 18.67 -6.19 20.82
N PHE A 360 18.16 -6.43 22.03
CA PHE A 360 18.12 -5.45 23.12
C PHE A 360 18.74 -6.08 24.37
N LEU A 361 19.38 -5.25 25.18
CA LEU A 361 19.81 -5.61 26.53
C LEU A 361 18.97 -4.79 27.52
N ASN A 362 18.50 -5.44 28.58
CA ASN A 362 17.74 -4.77 29.62
C ASN A 362 18.22 -5.17 31.02
N ILE A 363 18.12 -4.22 31.94
CA ILE A 363 18.30 -4.39 33.39
C ILE A 363 17.00 -4.00 34.13
N GLU A 364 15.86 -4.21 33.46
CA GLU A 364 14.54 -3.92 34.01
C GLU A 364 14.11 -5.01 35.00
N LEU A 365 13.40 -4.63 36.05
CA LEU A 365 12.87 -5.54 37.07
C LEU A 365 11.45 -6.03 36.70
N ILE A 366 10.77 -6.65 37.66
CA ILE A 366 9.33 -6.92 37.61
C ILE A 366 8.51 -5.60 37.56
N SER A 367 7.19 -5.72 37.46
CA SER A 367 6.27 -4.58 37.41
C SER A 367 6.39 -3.71 38.66
N GLU A 368 6.41 -2.39 38.47
CA GLU A 368 6.29 -1.40 39.56
C GLU A 368 4.83 -1.21 39.99
N LYS A 369 3.88 -1.91 39.35
CA LYS A 369 2.46 -1.87 39.68
C LYS A 369 2.10 -3.03 40.60
N THR A 370 1.20 -2.77 41.55
CA THR A 370 0.80 -3.70 42.60
C THR A 370 0.08 -4.94 42.07
N ALA A 371 0.04 -6.01 42.86
CA ALA A 371 -0.77 -7.19 42.55
C ALA A 371 -2.26 -6.83 42.39
N ALA A 372 -2.78 -5.92 43.21
CA ALA A 372 -4.16 -5.44 43.11
C ALA A 372 -4.46 -4.81 41.75
N TYR A 373 -3.56 -3.97 41.23
CA TYR A 373 -3.69 -3.41 39.88
C TYR A 373 -3.80 -4.51 38.82
N TRP A 374 -2.92 -5.51 38.87
CA TRP A 374 -2.91 -6.58 37.87
C TRP A 374 -4.11 -7.51 37.98
N CYS A 375 -4.53 -7.88 39.19
CA CYS A 375 -5.70 -8.73 39.39
C CYS A 375 -6.98 -8.03 38.89
N GLN A 376 -7.19 -6.75 39.25
CA GLN A 376 -8.31 -5.98 38.69
C GLN A 376 -8.24 -5.91 37.16
N SER A 377 -7.05 -5.67 36.63
CA SER A 377 -6.83 -5.57 35.19
C SER A 377 -7.10 -6.85 34.42
N VAL A 378 -6.73 -8.00 34.98
CA VAL A 378 -7.01 -9.31 34.38
C VAL A 378 -8.51 -9.57 34.33
N ALA A 379 -9.23 -9.26 35.41
CA ALA A 379 -10.69 -9.37 35.44
C ALA A 379 -11.36 -8.49 34.37
N GLU A 380 -10.89 -7.25 34.21
CA GLU A 380 -11.36 -6.33 33.16
C GLU A 380 -11.05 -6.85 31.75
N LEU A 381 -9.83 -7.35 31.51
CA LEU A 381 -9.43 -7.90 30.22
C LEU A 381 -10.24 -9.15 29.85
N LYS A 382 -10.46 -10.06 30.80
CA LYS A 382 -11.24 -11.28 30.53
C LYS A 382 -12.73 -11.03 30.35
N LYS A 383 -13.26 -10.00 31.01
CA LYS A 383 -14.63 -9.53 30.77
C LYS A 383 -14.80 -9.01 29.35
N ASP A 384 -13.86 -8.20 28.87
CA ASP A 384 -13.98 -7.53 27.58
C ASP A 384 -13.49 -8.39 26.40
N PHE A 385 -12.57 -9.33 26.67
CA PHE A 385 -11.93 -10.20 25.68
C PHE A 385 -12.00 -11.67 26.13
N PRO A 386 -13.20 -12.28 26.19
CA PRO A 386 -13.37 -13.63 26.73
C PRO A 386 -12.63 -14.70 25.92
N ASN A 387 -12.48 -14.49 24.60
CA ASN A 387 -11.82 -15.43 23.69
C ASN A 387 -10.29 -15.26 23.61
N ASN A 388 -9.75 -14.16 24.14
CA ASN A 388 -8.29 -13.94 24.19
C ASN A 388 -7.75 -14.52 25.50
N VAL A 389 -6.58 -15.14 25.42
CA VAL A 389 -5.98 -15.79 26.59
C VAL A 389 -5.13 -14.78 27.37
N VAL A 390 -5.37 -14.67 28.68
CA VAL A 390 -4.61 -13.83 29.61
C VAL A 390 -3.87 -14.72 30.59
N ILE A 391 -2.54 -14.60 30.59
CA ILE A 391 -1.66 -15.38 31.47
C ILE A 391 -1.01 -14.45 32.49
N SER A 392 -1.25 -14.68 33.78
CA SER A 392 -0.67 -13.88 34.84
C SER A 392 0.76 -14.32 35.14
N SER A 393 1.74 -13.48 34.80
CA SER A 393 3.13 -13.71 35.17
C SER A 393 3.36 -13.27 36.61
N ILE A 394 3.79 -14.18 37.48
CA ILE A 394 3.94 -13.94 38.92
C ILE A 394 5.32 -14.34 39.43
N MET A 395 5.78 -13.68 40.49
CA MET A 395 7.05 -13.98 41.15
C MET A 395 7.01 -13.69 42.64
N CYS A 396 7.50 -14.63 43.45
CA CYS A 396 7.73 -14.47 44.88
C CYS A 396 9.14 -14.91 45.25
N SER A 397 9.55 -14.56 46.48
CA SER A 397 10.70 -15.19 47.13
C SER A 397 10.50 -16.71 47.32
N TYR A 398 11.54 -17.45 47.72
CA TYR A 398 11.40 -18.88 48.01
C TYR A 398 10.67 -19.12 49.35
N ASN A 399 9.39 -18.78 49.37
CA ASN A 399 8.48 -18.93 50.50
C ASN A 399 7.16 -19.56 50.02
N LYS A 400 6.72 -20.61 50.70
CA LYS A 400 5.54 -21.39 50.28
C LYS A 400 4.25 -20.58 50.40
N GLU A 401 4.11 -19.83 51.47
CA GLU A 401 2.91 -19.05 51.78
C GLU A 401 2.72 -17.96 50.71
N ASP A 402 3.79 -17.27 50.33
CA ASP A 402 3.78 -16.20 49.32
C ASP A 402 3.37 -16.70 47.94
N TRP A 403 3.97 -17.80 47.48
CA TRP A 403 3.61 -18.41 46.19
C TRP A 403 2.17 -18.92 46.21
N THR A 404 1.68 -19.40 47.35
CA THR A 404 0.29 -19.86 47.51
C THR A 404 -0.69 -18.69 47.45
N GLU A 405 -0.38 -17.60 48.17
CA GLU A 405 -1.20 -16.38 48.22
C GLU A 405 -1.30 -15.73 46.84
N LEU A 406 -0.16 -15.42 46.22
CA LEU A 406 -0.13 -14.71 44.95
C LEU A 406 -0.75 -15.52 43.79
N ALA A 407 -0.56 -16.84 43.79
CA ALA A 407 -1.15 -17.71 42.77
C ALA A 407 -2.68 -17.77 42.89
N LYS A 408 -3.22 -17.80 44.12
CA LYS A 408 -4.67 -17.74 44.35
C LYS A 408 -5.25 -16.40 43.93
N MET A 409 -4.62 -15.29 44.30
CA MET A 409 -5.05 -13.95 43.86
C MET A 409 -5.12 -13.85 42.34
N ALA A 410 -4.12 -14.40 41.64
CA ALA A 410 -4.08 -14.40 40.18
C ALA A 410 -5.14 -15.32 39.56
N GLU A 411 -5.42 -16.49 40.13
CA GLU A 411 -6.50 -17.37 39.66
C GLU A 411 -7.88 -16.75 39.92
N GLU A 412 -8.11 -16.18 41.10
CA GLU A 412 -9.37 -15.51 41.48
C GLU A 412 -9.69 -14.30 40.59
N SER A 413 -8.66 -13.67 40.01
CA SER A 413 -8.83 -12.59 39.02
C SER A 413 -9.41 -13.05 37.68
N GLY A 414 -9.47 -14.36 37.44
CA GLY A 414 -9.97 -14.96 36.20
C GLY A 414 -8.90 -15.22 35.14
N ALA A 415 -7.61 -15.24 35.50
CA ALA A 415 -6.55 -15.60 34.56
C ALA A 415 -6.77 -17.00 33.97
N ASP A 416 -6.52 -17.18 32.67
CA ASP A 416 -6.67 -18.49 32.01
C ASP A 416 -5.53 -19.44 32.39
N ALA A 417 -4.35 -18.89 32.71
CA ALA A 417 -3.20 -19.62 33.22
C ALA A 417 -2.26 -18.70 34.01
N LEU A 418 -1.28 -19.30 34.68
CA LEU A 418 -0.17 -18.58 35.32
C LEU A 418 1.16 -18.82 34.60
N GLU A 419 2.05 -17.83 34.61
CA GLU A 419 3.47 -18.00 34.30
C GLU A 419 4.30 -17.75 35.57
N LEU A 420 5.08 -18.75 35.98
CA LEU A 420 5.99 -18.63 37.12
C LEU A 420 7.33 -18.10 36.64
N ASN A 421 7.64 -16.84 36.94
CA ASN A 421 8.90 -16.23 36.51
C ASN A 421 10.06 -16.70 37.40
N LEU A 422 10.81 -17.68 36.90
CA LEU A 422 12.04 -18.20 37.52
C LEU A 422 13.30 -17.81 36.73
N SER A 423 13.15 -16.94 35.73
CA SER A 423 14.16 -16.72 34.69
C SER A 423 14.97 -15.43 34.85
N CYS A 424 14.40 -14.40 35.49
CA CYS A 424 14.99 -13.07 35.52
C CYS A 424 16.12 -12.95 36.56
N PRO A 425 17.35 -12.51 36.17
CA PRO A 425 18.43 -12.16 37.07
C PRO A 425 18.16 -10.78 37.67
N HIS A 426 17.14 -10.68 38.52
CA HIS A 426 17.10 -9.56 39.44
C HIS A 426 18.35 -9.69 40.30
N GLY A 427 19.19 -8.65 40.40
CA GLY A 427 20.46 -8.63 41.15
C GLY A 427 20.30 -8.85 42.66
N MET A 428 19.66 -9.95 43.02
CA MET A 428 19.08 -10.35 44.29
C MET A 428 19.41 -11.84 44.53
N GLY A 429 20.58 -12.29 44.07
CA GLY A 429 21.08 -13.64 44.37
C GLY A 429 21.15 -13.89 45.89
N GLU A 430 21.39 -12.84 46.66
CA GLU A 430 21.38 -12.85 48.14
C GLU A 430 19.98 -13.00 48.75
N ARG A 431 18.89 -12.75 47.99
CA ARG A 431 17.50 -12.91 48.46
C ARG A 431 16.79 -14.16 47.91
N GLY A 432 17.48 -15.00 47.14
CA GLY A 432 16.94 -16.29 46.67
C GLY A 432 15.68 -16.19 45.81
N MET A 433 15.61 -15.22 44.88
CA MET A 433 14.45 -15.03 43.97
C MET A 433 14.84 -15.16 42.49
N GLY A 434 13.86 -15.44 41.62
CA GLY A 434 14.04 -15.43 40.17
C GLY A 434 15.07 -16.44 39.67
N LEU A 435 16.11 -15.97 38.96
CA LEU A 435 17.17 -16.81 38.37
C LEU A 435 17.80 -17.79 39.38
N ALA A 436 17.98 -17.36 40.64
CA ALA A 436 18.56 -18.20 41.68
C ALA A 436 17.73 -19.47 41.94
N CYS A 437 16.40 -19.36 41.85
CA CYS A 437 15.50 -20.51 41.94
C CYS A 437 15.44 -21.31 40.64
N GLY A 438 15.48 -20.65 39.48
CA GLY A 438 15.38 -21.29 38.17
C GLY A 438 16.59 -22.14 37.76
N GLN A 439 17.71 -22.01 38.48
CA GLN A 439 18.93 -22.79 38.27
C GLN A 439 19.00 -24.07 39.12
N ASP A 440 18.15 -24.20 40.15
CA ASP A 440 18.10 -25.39 41.01
C ASP A 440 16.80 -26.19 40.75
N PRO A 441 16.89 -27.40 40.15
CA PRO A 441 15.74 -28.26 39.89
C PRO A 441 14.89 -28.58 41.13
N VAL A 442 15.48 -28.58 42.34
CA VAL A 442 14.76 -28.81 43.59
C VAL A 442 13.88 -27.62 43.93
N LEU A 443 14.41 -26.40 43.84
CA LEU A 443 13.65 -25.17 44.10
C LEU A 443 12.51 -25.02 43.08
N VAL A 444 12.79 -25.22 41.79
CA VAL A 444 11.77 -25.23 40.72
C VAL A 444 10.66 -26.23 41.03
N ARG A 445 11.02 -27.48 41.38
CA ARG A 445 10.04 -28.52 41.70
C ARG A 445 9.17 -28.15 42.90
N ASN A 446 9.76 -27.59 43.95
CA ASN A 446 9.04 -27.21 45.16
C ASN A 446 8.06 -26.07 44.91
N ILE A 447 8.50 -25.02 44.20
CA ILE A 447 7.62 -23.91 43.79
C ILE A 447 6.43 -24.44 42.98
N CYS A 448 6.70 -25.28 41.97
CA CYS A 448 5.63 -25.86 41.15
C CYS A 448 4.66 -26.71 41.98
N ARG A 449 5.14 -27.46 42.98
CA ARG A 449 4.28 -28.23 43.89
C ARG A 449 3.40 -27.33 44.75
N TRP A 450 3.92 -26.21 45.23
CA TRP A 450 3.16 -25.25 46.03
C TRP A 450 2.05 -24.61 45.20
N VAL A 451 2.39 -24.09 44.00
CA VAL A 451 1.41 -23.48 43.10
C VAL A 451 0.36 -24.49 42.61
N ARG A 452 0.78 -25.72 42.26
CA ARG A 452 -0.17 -26.77 41.85
C ARG A 452 -1.16 -27.14 42.96
N ALA A 453 -0.72 -27.14 44.21
CA ALA A 453 -1.60 -27.39 45.36
C ALA A 453 -2.51 -26.19 45.67
N ALA A 454 -2.13 -24.98 45.24
CA ALA A 454 -2.86 -23.74 45.52
C ALA A 454 -3.94 -23.42 44.48
N THR A 455 -3.76 -23.85 43.22
CA THR A 455 -4.60 -23.44 42.08
C THR A 455 -5.14 -24.63 41.30
N THR A 456 -6.15 -24.41 40.46
CA THR A 456 -6.73 -25.40 39.53
C THR A 456 -6.42 -25.13 38.06
N ILE A 457 -6.26 -23.86 37.68
CA ILE A 457 -5.88 -23.46 36.32
C ILE A 457 -4.49 -24.00 35.92
N PRO A 458 -4.19 -24.10 34.60
CA PRO A 458 -2.85 -24.44 34.12
C PRO A 458 -1.82 -23.38 34.54
N PHE A 459 -0.57 -23.80 34.73
CA PHE A 459 0.55 -22.88 34.91
C PHE A 459 1.80 -23.38 34.20
N PHE A 460 2.64 -22.43 33.79
CA PHE A 460 3.87 -22.66 33.05
C PHE A 460 5.06 -22.13 33.84
N SER A 461 6.15 -22.91 33.93
CA SER A 461 7.41 -22.43 34.50
C SER A 461 8.25 -21.78 33.41
N ARG A 462 8.56 -20.48 33.55
CA ARG A 462 9.45 -19.78 32.61
C ARG A 462 10.90 -20.07 32.98
N LEU A 463 11.57 -20.87 32.15
CA LEU A 463 12.93 -21.34 32.37
C LEU A 463 13.97 -20.30 31.96
N CYS A 464 15.13 -20.30 32.64
CA CYS A 464 16.30 -19.55 32.20
C CYS A 464 17.21 -20.40 31.30
N HIS A 465 17.84 -19.79 30.31
CA HIS A 465 18.84 -20.45 29.45
C HIS A 465 20.22 -20.62 30.12
N TRP A 466 20.47 -19.95 31.26
CA TRP A 466 21.72 -20.03 32.02
C TRP A 466 21.72 -21.19 33.02
N GLN A 467 21.51 -22.42 32.55
CA GLN A 467 21.72 -23.63 33.36
C GLN A 467 23.11 -24.18 33.04
N SER A 468 23.83 -24.68 34.05
CA SER A 468 25.15 -25.27 33.85
C SER A 468 25.04 -26.49 32.93
N SER A 469 25.34 -26.29 31.65
CA SER A 469 25.94 -27.34 30.85
C SER A 469 27.16 -27.80 31.63
N SER A 470 27.14 -29.05 32.09
CA SER A 470 28.32 -29.72 32.63
C SER A 470 29.37 -29.72 31.52
N TRP A 471 30.21 -28.68 31.48
CA TRP A 471 31.48 -28.72 30.80
C TRP A 471 32.31 -29.76 31.55
N VAL A 472 32.23 -31.00 31.11
CA VAL A 472 33.22 -32.03 31.46
C VAL A 472 34.55 -31.48 30.95
N PRO A 473 35.52 -31.13 31.82
CA PRO A 473 36.80 -30.65 31.35
C PRO A 473 37.50 -31.83 30.66
N HIS A 474 37.71 -31.73 29.35
CA HIS A 474 38.63 -32.63 28.65
C HIS A 474 40.02 -32.50 29.30
N PRO A 475 40.61 -33.59 29.84
CA PRO A 475 41.94 -33.53 30.42
C PRO A 475 42.93 -33.57 29.26
N GLY A 476 43.37 -32.41 28.79
CA GLY A 476 44.35 -32.38 27.73
C GLY A 476 44.60 -31.00 27.17
N HIS A 477 45.32 -30.17 27.92
CA HIS A 477 46.41 -29.39 27.33
C HIS A 477 47.36 -28.95 28.46
N ARG A 478 48.48 -29.67 28.55
CA ARG A 478 49.68 -29.21 29.24
C ARG A 478 50.21 -27.99 28.50
N ARG A 479 50.65 -27.02 29.30
CA ARG A 479 51.35 -25.79 28.94
C ARG A 479 52.57 -26.07 28.05
N HIS A 480 52.81 -25.17 27.10
CA HIS A 480 54.15 -24.69 26.79
C HIS A 480 54.17 -23.18 27.03
#